data_AF-A0A1S2LJ45-F1
#
_entry.id   AF-A0A1S2LJ45-F1
#
_cell.length_a   1.000
_cell.length_b   1.000
_cell.length_c   1.000
_cell.angle_alpha   90.00
_cell.angle_beta   90.00
_cell.angle_gamma   90.00
#
_symmetry.space_group_name_H-M   'P 1'
#
loop_
_entity.id
_entity.type
_entity.pdbx_description
1 polymer ?
#
loop_
_entity_poly.entity_id
_entity_poly.type
_entity_poly.pdbx_seq_one_letter_code
_entity_poly.pdbx_strand_id
1 'polypeptide(L)' 'MTDYQGEFGQKFGFLDLDGNQVVGYERGYVGVNPETENMVVEIDYLIGEKIKEVLKKMEEL' A
#
# COMPACT_ATOMS: atom_id res chain seq x y z
N MET A 1 14.66 -5.56 1.08
CA MET A 1 14.12 -6.04 2.37
C MET A 1 12.73 -6.56 2.09
N THR A 2 12.36 -7.74 2.60
CA THR A 2 11.05 -8.36 2.32
C THR A 2 10.24 -8.41 3.60
N ASP A 3 8.95 -8.10 3.53
CA ASP A 3 8.02 -8.16 4.65
C ASP A 3 7.62 -9.61 4.98
N TYR A 4 8.55 -10.38 5.54
CA TYR A 4 8.33 -11.81 5.82
C TYR A 4 7.29 -12.05 6.92
N GLN A 5 7.21 -11.15 7.91
CA GLN A 5 6.27 -11.25 9.02
C GLN A 5 4.89 -10.65 8.68
N GLY A 6 4.76 -9.92 7.58
CA GLY A 6 3.50 -9.34 7.15
C GLY A 6 3.10 -8.08 7.92
N GLU A 7 3.98 -7.54 8.79
CA GLU A 7 3.66 -6.39 9.64
C GLU A 7 3.39 -5.14 8.79
N PHE A 8 4.16 -4.95 7.72
CA PHE A 8 3.94 -3.82 6.81
C PHE A 8 2.64 -4.00 6.02
N GLY A 9 2.42 -5.19 5.46
CA GLY A 9 1.21 -5.52 4.73
C GLY A 9 -0.04 -5.32 5.57
N GLN A 10 -0.06 -5.80 6.82
CA GLN A 10 -1.19 -5.61 7.73
C GLN A 10 -1.40 -4.14 8.08
N LYS A 11 -0.32 -3.44 8.44
CA LYS A 11 -0.38 -2.03 8.85
C LYS A 11 -1.05 -1.15 7.79
N PHE A 12 -0.80 -1.43 6.52
CA PHE A 12 -1.29 -0.62 5.41
C PHE A 12 -2.48 -1.26 4.65
N GLY A 13 -3.02 -2.37 5.16
CA GLY A 13 -4.18 -3.04 4.58
C GLY A 13 -3.91 -3.80 3.27
N PHE A 14 -2.65 -4.07 2.94
CA PHE A 14 -2.28 -4.93 1.81
C PHE A 14 -2.33 -6.43 2.14
N LEU A 15 -2.43 -6.77 3.43
CA LEU A 15 -2.44 -8.14 3.93
C LEU A 15 -3.51 -8.29 5.00
N ASP A 16 -4.36 -9.30 4.86
CA ASP A 16 -5.31 -9.69 5.89
C ASP A 16 -4.90 -11.04 6.48
N LEU A 17 -4.78 -11.10 7.82
CA LEU A 17 -4.43 -12.32 8.54
C LEU A 17 -5.54 -12.70 9.52
N ASP A 18 -5.87 -13.99 9.53
CA ASP A 18 -6.62 -14.62 10.61
C ASP A 18 -5.63 -15.45 11.46
N GLY A 19 -5.22 -14.89 12.59
CA GLY A 19 -4.09 -15.40 13.37
C GLY A 19 -2.77 -15.34 12.59
N ASN A 20 -2.18 -16.49 12.30
CA ASN A 20 -0.94 -16.61 11.51
C ASN A 20 -1.19 -17.02 10.05
N GLN A 21 -2.47 -17.13 9.65
CA GLN A 21 -2.84 -17.55 8.31
C GLN A 21 -3.21 -16.33 7.47
N VAL A 22 -2.67 -16.25 6.26
CA VAL A 22 -3.07 -15.23 5.31
C VAL A 22 -4.41 -15.57 4.70
N VAL A 23 -5.37 -14.65 4.80
CA VAL A 23 -6.74 -14.80 4.27
C VAL A 23 -7.03 -13.84 3.12
N GLY A 24 -6.22 -12.80 2.93
CA GLY A 24 -6.37 -11.84 1.82
C GLY A 24 -5.06 -11.13 1.47
N TYR A 25 -4.90 -10.81 0.19
CA TYR A 25 -3.83 -9.95 -0.32
C TYR A 25 -4.43 -8.90 -1.23
N GLU A 26 -4.06 -7.65 -0.99
CA GLU A 26 -4.42 -6.54 -1.84
C GLU A 26 -3.16 -5.89 -2.42
N ARG A 27 -3.27 -5.38 -3.64
CA ARG A 27 -2.18 -4.65 -4.29
C ARG A 27 -2.40 -3.17 -4.09
N GLY A 28 -1.32 -2.40 -4.09
CA GLY A 28 -1.40 -0.96 -3.88
C GLY A 28 -0.03 -0.34 -3.65
N TYR A 29 -0.01 0.87 -3.09
CA TYR A 29 1.21 1.60 -2.80
C TYR A 29 1.08 2.48 -1.56
N VAL A 30 2.24 2.80 -0.97
CA VAL A 30 2.40 3.83 0.05
C VAL A 30 3.33 4.90 -0.52
N GLY A 31 2.84 6.13 -0.62
CA GLY A 31 3.65 7.29 -0.97
C GLY A 31 4.00 8.08 0.29
N VAL A 32 5.26 8.50 0.42
CA VAL A 32 5.73 9.30 1.55
C VAL A 32 6.50 10.50 1.01
N ASN A 33 6.13 11.71 1.43
CA ASN A 33 6.96 12.89 1.22
C ASN A 33 7.93 13.01 2.42
N PRO A 34 9.24 12.92 2.21
CA PRO A 34 10.23 12.98 3.29
C PRO A 34 10.43 14.37 3.88
N GLU A 35 10.01 15.44 3.19
CA GLU A 35 10.16 16.82 3.66
C GLU A 35 9.01 17.24 4.57
N THR A 36 7.79 16.77 4.27
CA THR A 36 6.56 17.11 5.00
C THR A 36 6.08 16.01 5.95
N GLU A 37 6.68 14.82 5.86
CA GLU A 37 6.24 13.59 6.52
C GLU A 37 4.82 13.14 6.13
N ASN A 38 4.24 13.75 5.08
CA ASN A 38 2.93 13.37 4.58
C ASN A 38 2.96 11.97 3.96
N MET A 39 1.88 11.22 4.17
CA MET A 39 1.72 9.86 3.71
C MET A 39 0.39 9.66 3.01
N VAL A 40 0.42 8.96 1.88
CA VAL A 40 -0.77 8.44 1.19
C VAL A 40 -0.70 6.93 1.11
N VAL A 41 -1.83 6.26 1.28
CA VAL A 41 -1.98 4.81 1.14
C VAL A 41 -3.14 4.56 0.18
N GLU A 42 -2.89 3.79 -0.87
CA GLU A 42 -3.96 3.38 -1.78
C GLU A 42 -3.92 1.89 -2.07
N ILE A 43 -5.10 1.28 -2.03
CA ILE A 43 -5.33 -0.10 -2.42
C ILE A 43 -5.93 -0.10 -3.83
N ASP A 44 -5.23 -0.75 -4.76
CA ASP A 44 -5.66 -0.95 -6.14
C ASP A 44 -6.25 -2.36 -6.32
N TYR A 45 -7.58 -2.43 -6.21
CA TYR A 45 -8.35 -3.64 -6.45
C TYR A 45 -8.40 -4.04 -7.95
N LEU A 46 -8.00 -3.15 -8.88
CA LEU A 46 -8.05 -3.35 -10.34
C LEU A 46 -6.71 -2.99 -10.99
N ILE A 47 -5.78 -3.95 -10.89
CA ILE A 47 -4.37 -3.85 -11.28
C ILE A 47 -4.18 -3.06 -12.59
N GLY A 48 -3.54 -1.90 -12.48
CA GLY A 48 -2.99 -1.18 -13.63
C GLY A 48 -3.96 -0.23 -14.34
N GLU A 49 -5.24 -0.21 -13.95
CA GLU A 49 -6.19 0.78 -14.50
C GLU A 49 -5.94 2.18 -13.95
N LYS A 50 -5.35 2.29 -12.74
CA LYS A 50 -5.23 3.55 -12.00
C LYS A 50 -3.85 4.18 -12.00
N ILE A 51 -2.88 3.65 -12.76
CA ILE A 51 -1.47 4.12 -12.70
C ILE A 51 -1.31 5.63 -12.92
N LYS A 52 -2.15 6.26 -13.76
CA LYS A 52 -2.12 7.72 -13.97
C LYS A 52 -2.61 8.51 -12.75
N GLU A 53 -3.61 7.99 -12.02
CA GLU A 53 -4.13 8.61 -10.80
C GLU A 53 -3.10 8.53 -9.67
N VAL A 54 -2.44 7.38 -9.56
CA VAL A 54 -1.32 7.16 -8.62
C VAL A 54 -0.23 8.19 -8.83
N LEU A 55 0.24 8.35 -10.07
CA LEU A 55 1.30 9.29 -10.40
C LEU A 55 0.89 10.73 -10.08
N LYS A 56 -0.36 11.12 -10.40
CA LYS A 56 -0.87 12.44 -10.05
C LYS A 56 -0.85 12.70 -8.54
N LYS A 57 -1.30 11.74 -7.73
CA LYS A 57 -1.28 11.88 -6.26
C LYS A 57 0.13 11.96 -5.69
N MET A 58 1.10 11.30 -6.33
CA MET A 58 2.51 11.42 -5.96
C MET A 58 3.09 12.79 -6.30
N GLU A 59 2.65 13.45 -7.38
CA GLU A 59 3.07 14.84 -7.69
C GLU A 59 2.49 15.87 -6.71
N GLU A 60 1.35 15.56 -6.09
CA GLU A 60 0.67 16.40 -5.09
C GLU A 60 1.21 16.19 -3.65
N LEU A 61 2.03 15.15 -3.44
CA LEU A 61 2.63 14.80 -2.15
C LEU A 61 3.86 15.66 -1.85
#